data_AF-A0A2J5PDU8-F1
#
_entry.id   AF-A0A2J5PDU8-F1
#
_cell.length_a   1.000
_cell.length_b   1.000
_cell.length_c   1.000
_cell.angle_alpha   90.00
_cell.angle_beta   90.00
_cell.angle_gamma   90.00
#
_symmetry.space_group_name_H-M   'P 1'
#
loop_
_entity.id
_entity.type
_entity.pdbx_description
1 polymer ?
#
loop_
_entity_poly.entity_id
_entity_poly.type
_entity_poly.pdbx_seq_one_letter_code
_entity_poly.pdbx_strand_id
1 'polypeptide(L)'
;SILATLLGMLLIGRHSRRKMFFTGQIGVTLSLVLIGLSFKLFFHMETVDGVSGLHANFTGASYIILALMLVFLTFMQGWIAPVFWLMLAEIYPLRMRGLGMGFAVFGLWIFDFIIQSIFPILLNSYGGGMTFGFFAATNVIMLILLVKFLPETRGLTLEQIEQKFRF
;
A
#
# COMPACT_ATOMS: atom_id res chain seq x y z
N SER A 1 9.38 -4.15 10.37
CA SER A 1 9.73 -4.07 8.94
C SER A 1 10.59 -5.23 8.48
N ILE A 2 11.82 -5.40 8.98
CA ILE A 2 12.75 -6.46 8.53
C ILE A 2 12.13 -7.87 8.66
N LEU A 3 11.51 -8.18 9.80
CA LEU A 3 10.83 -9.47 10.02
C LEU A 3 9.66 -9.71 9.04
N ALA A 4 8.89 -8.66 8.72
CA ALA A 4 7.79 -8.75 7.78
C ALA A 4 8.30 -9.02 6.35
N THR A 5 9.39 -8.36 5.96
CA THR A 5 10.03 -8.58 4.66
C THR A 5 10.62 -10.00 4.57
N LEU A 6 11.26 -10.50 5.63
CA LEU A 6 11.76 -11.89 5.70
C LEU A 6 10.62 -12.90 5.53
N LEU A 7 9.50 -12.72 6.24
CA LEU A 7 8.30 -13.56 6.08
C LEU A 7 7.77 -13.50 4.65
N GLY A 8 7.74 -12.31 4.05
CA GLY A 8 7.36 -12.10 2.66
C GLY A 8 8.22 -12.89 1.67
N MET A 9 9.54 -12.81 1.82
CA MET A 9 10.48 -13.54 0.94
C MET A 9 10.28 -15.05 1.03
N LEU A 10 10.04 -15.59 2.23
CA LEU A 10 9.76 -17.02 2.42
C LEU A 10 8.44 -17.46 1.78
N LEU A 11 7.42 -16.59 1.81
CA LEU A 11 6.10 -16.87 1.26
C LEU A 11 6.06 -16.79 -0.27
N ILE A 12 6.91 -15.97 -0.88
CA ILE A 12 7.00 -15.76 -2.35
C ILE A 12 7.29 -17.07 -3.10
N GLY A 13 8.07 -17.98 -2.49
CA GLY A 13 8.40 -19.27 -3.09
C GLY A 13 7.23 -20.26 -3.09
N ARG A 14 6.28 -20.10 -2.16
CA ARG A 14 5.17 -21.05 -1.96
C ARG A 14 3.86 -20.57 -2.59
N HIS A 15 3.56 -19.27 -2.56
CA HIS A 15 2.30 -18.71 -3.03
C HIS A 15 2.40 -18.08 -4.43
N SER A 16 1.26 -17.95 -5.11
CA SER A 16 1.22 -17.27 -6.41
C SER A 16 1.38 -15.78 -6.20
N ARG A 17 2.24 -15.14 -6.99
CA ARG A 17 2.56 -13.71 -6.88
C ARG A 17 1.32 -12.84 -6.95
N ARG A 18 0.42 -13.13 -7.90
CA ARG A 18 -0.87 -12.46 -8.01
C ARG A 18 -1.72 -12.62 -6.75
N LYS A 19 -1.86 -13.86 -6.23
CA LYS A 19 -2.62 -14.13 -5.00
C LYS A 19 -2.02 -13.42 -3.79
N MET A 20 -0.69 -13.40 -3.68
CA MET A 20 0.03 -12.74 -2.60
C MET A 20 -0.13 -11.21 -2.67
N PHE A 21 -0.11 -10.64 -3.87
CA PHE A 21 -0.38 -9.22 -4.08
C PHE A 21 -1.82 -8.86 -3.70
N PHE A 22 -2.80 -9.68 -4.09
CA PHE A 22 -4.21 -9.49 -3.71
C PHE A 22 -4.44 -9.56 -2.21
N THR A 23 -3.93 -10.62 -1.55
CA THR A 23 -4.13 -10.76 -0.11
C THR A 23 -3.44 -9.65 0.68
N GLY A 24 -2.27 -9.20 0.22
CA GLY A 24 -1.59 -8.02 0.76
C GLY A 24 -2.43 -6.75 0.59
N GLN A 25 -2.96 -6.50 -0.61
CA GLN A 25 -3.77 -5.32 -0.90
C GLN A 25 -5.09 -5.29 -0.11
N ILE A 26 -5.71 -6.44 0.10
CA ILE A 26 -6.88 -6.58 0.98
C ILE A 26 -6.50 -6.23 2.42
N GLY A 27 -5.40 -6.79 2.92
CA GLY A 27 -4.91 -6.52 4.28
C GLY A 27 -4.64 -5.04 4.51
N VAL A 28 -3.96 -4.38 3.56
CA VAL A 28 -3.68 -2.94 3.60
C VAL A 28 -4.95 -2.09 3.59
N THR A 29 -5.89 -2.43 2.70
CA THR A 29 -7.16 -1.68 2.60
C THR A 29 -7.97 -1.82 3.89
N LEU A 30 -8.07 -3.03 4.45
CA LEU A 30 -8.75 -3.26 5.72
C LEU A 30 -8.06 -2.52 6.87
N SER A 31 -6.73 -2.53 6.95
CA SER A 31 -6.02 -1.78 7.98
C SER A 31 -6.26 -0.27 7.86
N LEU A 32 -6.26 0.30 6.64
CA LEU A 32 -6.55 1.72 6.43
C LEU A 32 -7.99 2.09 6.82
N VAL A 33 -8.98 1.24 6.49
CA VAL A 33 -10.37 1.44 6.92
C VAL A 33 -10.47 1.41 8.44
N LEU A 34 -9.84 0.44 9.10
CA LEU A 34 -9.85 0.33 10.56
C LEU A 34 -9.13 1.50 11.24
N ILE A 35 -8.04 2.00 10.66
CA ILE A 35 -7.35 3.21 11.15
C ILE A 35 -8.27 4.43 10.99
N GLY A 36 -8.89 4.63 9.83
CA GLY A 36 -9.82 5.74 9.60
C GLY A 36 -11.03 5.72 10.55
N LEU A 37 -11.61 4.54 10.77
CA LEU A 37 -12.69 4.34 11.74
C LEU A 37 -12.21 4.60 13.18
N SER A 38 -11.02 4.15 13.54
CA SER A 38 -10.43 4.39 14.86
C SER A 38 -10.19 5.87 15.12
N PHE A 39 -9.69 6.61 14.11
CA PHE A 39 -9.55 8.07 14.21
C PHE A 39 -10.90 8.77 14.34
N LYS A 40 -11.95 8.30 13.65
CA LYS A 40 -13.29 8.90 13.75
C LYS A 40 -13.97 8.61 15.10
N LEU A 41 -13.76 7.43 15.66
CA LEU A 41 -14.48 6.95 16.86
C LEU A 41 -13.75 7.25 18.17
N PHE A 42 -12.42 7.25 18.16
CA PHE A 42 -11.63 7.34 19.38
C PHE A 42 -10.84 8.63 19.53
N PHE A 43 -10.75 9.47 18.50
CA PHE A 43 -10.02 10.73 18.56
C PHE A 43 -10.96 11.89 18.24
N HIS A 44 -10.94 12.89 19.12
CA HIS A 44 -11.65 14.15 18.92
C HIS A 44 -10.64 15.30 18.97
N MET A 45 -10.92 16.34 18.20
CA MET A 45 -10.14 17.58 18.28
C MET A 45 -10.66 18.35 19.48
N GLU A 46 -9.81 18.54 20.49
CA GLU A 46 -10.13 19.32 21.69
C GLU A 46 -9.22 20.53 21.71
N THR A 47 -9.80 21.72 21.91
CA THR A 47 -9.04 22.97 21.98
C THR A 47 -8.85 23.29 23.46
N VAL A 48 -7.68 22.97 23.99
CA VAL A 48 -7.29 23.34 25.37
C VAL A 48 -6.34 24.52 25.27
N ASP A 49 -6.67 25.63 25.93
CA ASP A 49 -5.86 26.86 25.97
C ASP A 49 -5.50 27.46 24.60
N GLY A 50 -6.44 27.42 23.64
CA GLY A 50 -6.25 27.98 22.30
C GLY A 50 -5.37 27.12 21.38
N VAL A 51 -4.85 26.00 21.86
CA VAL A 51 -4.10 25.02 21.06
C VAL A 51 -5.04 23.87 20.71
N SER A 52 -5.27 23.68 19.40
CA SER A 52 -6.08 22.58 18.90
C SER A 52 -5.26 21.29 18.93
N GLY A 53 -5.54 20.41 19.91
CA GLY A 53 -4.89 19.13 20.07
C GLY A 53 -5.77 17.98 19.58
N LEU A 54 -5.14 16.91 19.09
CA LEU A 54 -5.85 15.65 18.85
C LEU A 54 -5.88 14.87 20.18
N HIS A 55 -7.04 14.80 20.81
CA HIS A 55 -7.22 14.12 22.09
C HIS A 55 -7.85 12.74 21.88
N ALA A 56 -7.28 11.74 22.56
CA ALA A 56 -7.85 10.40 22.60
C ALA A 56 -8.94 10.33 23.67
N ASN A 57 -10.05 9.66 23.36
CA ASN A 57 -11.14 9.42 24.33
C ASN A 57 -10.71 8.55 25.52
N PHE A 58 -9.65 7.74 25.35
CA PHE A 58 -9.07 6.92 26.40
C PHE A 58 -7.58 6.67 26.14
N THR A 59 -6.80 6.45 27.20
CA THR A 59 -5.34 6.24 27.16
C THR A 59 -4.90 5.09 26.23
N GLY A 60 -5.79 4.12 25.99
CA GLY A 60 -5.54 2.96 25.13
C GLY A 60 -5.69 3.20 23.62
N ALA A 61 -6.33 4.30 23.19
CA ALA A 61 -6.66 4.51 21.78
C ALA A 61 -5.40 4.60 20.89
N SER A 62 -4.35 5.24 21.41
CA SER A 62 -3.06 5.36 20.73
C SER A 62 -2.41 4.00 20.46
N TYR A 63 -2.50 3.06 21.41
CA TYR A 63 -1.97 1.71 21.24
C TYR A 63 -2.72 0.91 20.17
N ILE A 64 -4.02 1.13 20.03
CA ILE A 64 -4.83 0.48 18.98
C ILE A 64 -4.39 0.98 17.59
N ILE A 65 -4.22 2.29 17.42
CA ILE A 65 -3.74 2.85 16.15
C ILE A 65 -2.34 2.33 15.83
N LEU A 66 -1.44 2.31 16.82
CA LEU A 66 -0.10 1.76 16.65
C LEU A 66 -0.14 0.29 16.21
N ALA A 67 -0.98 -0.54 16.84
CA ALA A 67 -1.15 -1.94 16.44
C ALA A 67 -1.66 -2.05 15.00
N LEU A 68 -2.66 -1.26 14.61
CA LEU A 68 -3.20 -1.25 13.24
C LEU A 68 -2.17 -0.78 12.22
N MET A 69 -1.34 0.22 12.56
CA MET A 69 -0.23 0.67 11.72
C MET A 69 0.83 -0.41 11.54
N LEU A 70 1.13 -1.20 12.58
CA LEU A 70 2.06 -2.33 12.48
C LEU A 70 1.50 -3.44 11.58
N VAL A 71 0.20 -3.71 11.65
CA VAL A 71 -0.47 -4.67 10.76
C VAL A 71 -0.41 -4.18 9.31
N PHE A 72 -0.78 -2.91 9.06
CA PHE A 72 -0.64 -2.28 7.75
C PHE A 72 0.78 -2.42 7.20
N LEU A 73 1.78 -2.07 8.02
CA LEU A 73 3.18 -2.11 7.63
C LEU A 73 3.64 -3.55 7.32
N THR A 74 3.14 -4.53 8.06
CA THR A 74 3.46 -5.95 7.84
C THR A 74 2.95 -6.43 6.48
N PHE A 75 1.71 -6.09 6.11
CA PHE A 75 1.16 -6.43 4.80
C PHE A 75 1.86 -5.67 3.66
N MET A 76 2.13 -4.38 3.84
CA MET A 76 2.86 -3.58 2.84
C MET A 76 4.27 -4.13 2.58
N GLN A 77 5.06 -4.35 3.62
CA GLN A 77 6.47 -4.74 3.50
C GLN A 77 6.67 -6.24 3.22
N GLY A 78 5.74 -7.08 3.67
CA GLY A 78 5.83 -8.53 3.47
C GLY A 78 5.18 -9.02 2.17
N TRP A 79 3.98 -8.55 1.83
CA TRP A 79 3.23 -9.09 0.70
C TRP A 79 3.36 -8.25 -0.56
N ILE A 80 3.19 -6.93 -0.46
CA ILE A 80 3.09 -6.05 -1.62
C ILE A 80 4.46 -5.66 -2.14
N ALA A 81 5.33 -5.12 -1.28
CA ALA A 81 6.63 -4.57 -1.68
C ALA A 81 7.50 -5.56 -2.48
N PRO A 82 7.82 -6.76 -1.96
CA PRO A 82 8.71 -7.67 -2.69
C PRO A 82 8.07 -8.18 -3.99
N VAL A 83 6.76 -8.40 -4.00
CA VAL A 83 6.03 -8.87 -5.19
C VAL A 83 5.93 -7.77 -6.25
N PHE A 84 5.74 -6.51 -5.86
CA PHE A 84 5.71 -5.36 -6.75
C PHE A 84 7.00 -5.25 -7.55
N TRP A 85 8.15 -5.17 -6.85
CA TRP A 85 9.46 -5.04 -7.49
C TRP A 85 9.80 -6.24 -8.36
N LEU A 86 9.39 -7.43 -7.93
CA LEU A 86 9.61 -8.66 -8.67
C LEU A 86 8.78 -8.72 -9.96
N MET A 87 7.48 -8.43 -9.90
CA MET A 87 6.63 -8.39 -11.11
C MET A 87 7.07 -7.29 -12.06
N LEU A 88 7.49 -6.13 -11.53
CA LEU A 88 8.05 -5.04 -12.35
C LEU A 88 9.28 -5.52 -13.13
N ALA A 89 10.13 -6.36 -12.54
CA ALA A 89 11.29 -6.95 -13.20
C ALA A 89 10.94 -8.02 -14.25
N GLU A 90 9.78 -8.66 -14.13
CA GLU A 90 9.32 -9.74 -15.01
C GLU A 90 8.52 -9.24 -16.22
N ILE A 91 7.83 -8.11 -16.10
CA ILE A 91 6.97 -7.57 -17.16
C ILE A 91 7.80 -6.94 -18.29
N TYR A 92 8.93 -6.31 -17.98
CA TYR A 92 9.75 -5.64 -18.99
C TYR A 92 10.70 -6.61 -19.72
N PRO A 93 10.75 -6.59 -21.07
CA PRO A 93 11.61 -7.46 -21.85
C PRO A 93 13.10 -7.16 -21.58
N LEU A 94 13.95 -8.19 -21.62
CA LEU A 94 15.37 -8.09 -21.22
C LEU A 94 16.12 -6.93 -21.90
N ARG A 95 15.83 -6.67 -23.17
CA ARG A 95 16.48 -5.62 -23.96
C ARG A 95 16.17 -4.20 -23.50
N MET A 96 14.97 -3.96 -22.96
CA MET A 96 14.52 -2.61 -22.56
C MET A 96 14.27 -2.49 -21.06
N ARG A 97 14.61 -3.51 -20.27
CA ARG A 97 14.33 -3.56 -18.83
C ARG A 97 14.86 -2.35 -18.08
N GLY A 98 16.09 -1.92 -18.36
CA GLY A 98 16.69 -0.75 -17.71
C GLY A 98 15.91 0.55 -17.95
N LEU A 99 15.53 0.80 -19.20
CA LEU A 99 14.77 1.99 -19.60
C LEU A 99 13.32 1.94 -19.08
N GLY A 100 12.65 0.80 -19.23
CA GLY A 100 11.28 0.59 -18.74
C GLY A 100 11.16 0.69 -17.22
N MET A 101 12.10 0.09 -16.49
CA MET A 101 12.18 0.26 -15.03
C MET A 101 12.48 1.70 -14.64
N GLY A 102 13.38 2.38 -15.34
CA GLY A 102 13.69 3.78 -15.08
C GLY A 102 12.46 4.69 -15.16
N PHE A 103 11.69 4.59 -16.24
CA PHE A 103 10.44 5.35 -16.38
C PHE A 103 9.38 4.98 -15.34
N ALA A 104 9.22 3.69 -15.03
CA ALA A 104 8.27 3.25 -14.03
C ALA A 104 8.61 3.78 -12.63
N VAL A 105 9.90 3.72 -12.25
CA VAL A 105 10.39 4.22 -10.96
C VAL A 105 10.31 5.74 -10.91
N PHE A 106 10.63 6.43 -12.01
CA PHE A 106 10.46 7.89 -12.09
C PHE A 106 9.00 8.30 -11.87
N GLY A 107 8.05 7.63 -12.53
CA GLY A 107 6.62 7.85 -12.29
C GLY A 107 6.23 7.55 -10.84
N LEU A 108 6.72 6.44 -10.27
CA LEU A 108 6.49 6.08 -8.87
C LEU A 108 6.91 7.21 -7.92
N TRP A 109 8.12 7.77 -8.10
CA TRP A 109 8.62 8.86 -7.26
C TRP A 109 7.83 10.16 -7.43
N ILE A 110 7.38 10.48 -8.65
CA ILE A 110 6.50 11.65 -8.87
C ILE A 110 5.19 11.49 -8.10
N PHE A 111 4.53 10.35 -8.23
CA PHE A 111 3.28 10.11 -7.52
C PHE A 111 3.49 10.08 -6.00
N ASP A 112 4.59 9.48 -5.54
CA ASP A 112 4.97 9.48 -4.13
C ASP A 112 5.13 10.91 -3.58
N PHE A 113 5.85 11.78 -4.32
CA PHE A 113 5.99 13.19 -3.96
C PHE A 113 4.65 13.93 -3.90
N ILE A 114 3.78 13.72 -4.89
CA ILE A 114 2.44 14.32 -4.93
C ILE A 114 1.63 13.89 -3.70
N ILE A 115 1.59 12.59 -3.40
CA ILE A 115 0.83 12.06 -2.27
C ILE A 115 1.39 12.57 -0.94
N GLN A 116 2.71 12.57 -0.76
CA GLN A 116 3.34 13.10 0.46
C GLN A 116 3.10 14.60 0.64
N SER A 117 2.97 15.36 -0.45
CA SER A 117 2.65 16.80 -0.39
C SER A 117 1.17 17.05 -0.08
N ILE A 118 0.26 16.22 -0.63
CA ILE A 118 -1.19 16.34 -0.43
C ILE A 118 -1.60 15.85 0.98
N PHE A 119 -0.94 14.81 1.49
CA PHE A 119 -1.27 14.19 2.78
C PHE A 119 -1.36 15.19 3.96
N PRO A 120 -0.36 16.05 4.25
CA PRO A 120 -0.45 17.00 5.35
C PRO A 120 -1.54 18.06 5.15
N ILE A 121 -1.79 18.47 3.90
CA ILE A 121 -2.85 19.44 3.56
C ILE A 121 -4.22 18.83 3.87
N LEU A 122 -4.45 17.58 3.46
CA LEU A 122 -5.67 16.84 3.76
C LEU A 122 -5.84 16.61 5.26
N LEU A 123 -4.75 16.21 5.94
CA LEU A 123 -4.77 15.94 7.37
C LEU A 123 -5.12 17.18 8.19
N ASN A 124 -4.57 18.34 7.82
CA ASN A 124 -4.84 19.60 8.50
C ASN A 124 -6.25 20.13 8.20
N SER A 125 -6.71 20.00 6.95
CA SER A 125 -8.00 20.60 6.52
C SER A 125 -9.22 19.73 6.85
N TYR A 126 -9.11 18.41 6.73
CA TYR A 126 -10.22 17.46 6.82
C TYR A 126 -10.10 16.47 7.98
N GLY A 127 -8.99 16.50 8.73
CA GLY A 127 -8.71 15.61 9.86
C GLY A 127 -8.33 14.19 9.44
N GLY A 128 -7.84 13.42 10.42
CA GLY A 128 -7.33 12.06 10.19
C GLY A 128 -8.38 11.10 9.62
N GLY A 129 -9.60 11.12 10.16
CA GLY A 129 -10.67 10.19 9.75
C GLY A 129 -11.02 10.28 8.26
N MET A 130 -11.19 11.50 7.73
CA MET A 130 -11.54 11.71 6.32
C MET A 130 -10.34 11.47 5.40
N THR A 131 -9.14 11.86 5.83
CA THR A 131 -7.89 11.64 5.09
C THR A 131 -7.62 10.14 4.89
N PHE A 132 -7.63 9.35 5.98
CA PHE A 132 -7.43 7.89 5.88
C PHE A 132 -8.58 7.20 5.13
N GLY A 133 -9.82 7.69 5.26
CA GLY A 133 -10.96 7.22 4.47
C GLY A 133 -10.78 7.43 2.96
N PHE A 134 -10.26 8.59 2.54
CA PHE A 134 -9.96 8.88 1.14
C PHE A 134 -8.88 7.94 0.57
N PHE A 135 -7.81 7.70 1.34
CA PHE A 135 -6.78 6.73 0.94
C PHE A 135 -7.29 5.29 0.90
N ALA A 136 -8.17 4.92 1.83
CA ALA A 136 -8.83 3.61 1.81
C ALA A 136 -9.70 3.44 0.55
N ALA A 137 -10.50 4.43 0.19
CA ALA A 137 -11.32 4.40 -1.03
C ALA A 137 -10.46 4.28 -2.30
N THR A 138 -9.37 5.04 -2.37
CA THR A 138 -8.41 4.95 -3.47
C THR A 138 -7.75 3.57 -3.54
N ASN A 139 -7.46 2.94 -2.39
CA ASN A 139 -6.94 1.58 -2.33
C ASN A 139 -7.95 0.52 -2.81
N VAL A 140 -9.25 0.72 -2.57
CA VAL A 140 -10.30 -0.15 -3.13
C VAL A 140 -10.34 -0.05 -4.66
N ILE A 141 -10.26 1.17 -5.20
CA ILE A 141 -10.20 1.38 -6.66
C ILE A 141 -8.96 0.68 -7.24
N MET A 142 -7.81 0.84 -6.59
CA MET A 142 -6.57 0.16 -6.98
C MET A 142 -6.75 -1.36 -6.95
N LEU A 143 -7.40 -1.91 -5.92
CA LEU A 143 -7.69 -3.34 -5.82
C LEU A 143 -8.57 -3.84 -6.98
N ILE A 144 -9.60 -3.09 -7.39
CA ILE A 144 -10.44 -3.42 -8.54
C ILE A 144 -9.61 -3.40 -9.84
N LEU A 145 -8.78 -2.38 -10.03
CA LEU A 145 -7.90 -2.28 -11.19
C LEU A 145 -6.92 -3.44 -11.24
N LEU A 146 -6.35 -3.84 -10.11
CA LEU A 146 -5.47 -5.00 -10.02
C LEU A 146 -6.19 -6.28 -10.44
N VAL A 147 -7.43 -6.51 -10.02
CA VAL A 147 -8.21 -7.70 -10.44
C VAL A 147 -8.30 -7.79 -11.96
N LYS A 148 -8.55 -6.66 -12.62
CA LYS A 148 -8.78 -6.58 -14.05
C LYS A 148 -7.49 -6.57 -14.89
N PHE A 149 -6.47 -5.85 -14.45
CA PHE A 149 -5.27 -5.56 -15.23
C PHE A 149 -4.04 -6.34 -14.81
N LEU A 150 -3.98 -6.89 -13.59
CA LEU A 150 -2.80 -7.62 -13.12
C LEU A 150 -2.76 -9.03 -13.74
N PRO A 151 -1.86 -9.30 -14.69
CA PRO A 151 -1.72 -10.60 -15.33
C PRO A 151 -1.02 -11.56 -14.37
N GLU A 152 -1.39 -12.85 -14.40
CA GLU A 152 -0.65 -13.88 -13.65
C GLU A 152 0.67 -14.15 -14.37
N THR A 153 1.80 -13.80 -13.72
CA THR A 153 3.16 -14.11 -14.22
C THR A 153 3.69 -15.44 -13.70
N ARG A 154 3.00 -16.12 -12.77
CA ARG A 154 3.49 -17.37 -12.16
C ARG A 154 3.45 -18.52 -13.16
N GLY A 155 4.60 -19.16 -13.36
CA GLY A 155 4.73 -20.39 -14.15
C GLY A 155 4.97 -20.17 -15.64
N LEU A 156 5.12 -18.91 -16.06
CA LEU A 156 5.55 -18.56 -17.41
C LEU A 156 7.07 -18.30 -17.40
N THR A 157 7.78 -18.78 -18.41
CA THR A 157 9.16 -18.37 -18.65
C THR A 157 9.18 -16.90 -19.08
N LEU A 158 10.31 -16.19 -18.87
CA LEU A 158 10.44 -14.80 -19.35
C LEU A 158 10.11 -14.68 -20.84
N GLU A 159 10.47 -15.68 -21.65
CA GLU A 159 10.17 -15.74 -23.08
C GLU A 159 8.65 -15.86 -23.37
N GLN A 160 7.91 -16.64 -22.57
CA GLN A 160 6.46 -16.77 -22.71
C GLN A 160 5.72 -15.50 -22.28
N ILE A 161 6.25 -14.77 -21.28
CA ILE A 161 5.74 -13.45 -20.91
C ILE A 161 6.00 -12.46 -22.05
N GLU A 162 7.21 -12.45 -22.60
CA GLU A 162 7.57 -11.59 -23.73
C GLU A 162 6.73 -11.89 -24.99
N GLN A 163 6.43 -13.16 -25.28
CA GLN A 163 5.51 -13.54 -26.36
C GLN A 163 4.05 -13.12 -26.09
N LYS A 164 3.60 -13.15 -24.83
CA LYS A 164 2.23 -12.74 -24.45
C LYS A 164 2.02 -11.23 -24.50
N PHE A 165 3.08 -10.44 -24.33
CA PHE A 165 3.06 -8.98 -24.37
C PHE A 165 3.58 -8.37 -25.69
N ARG A 166 4.02 -9.20 -26.65
CA ARG A 166 4.27 -8.76 -28.03
C ARG A 166 2.93 -8.42 -28.69
N PHE A 167 2.63 -7.13 -28.75
CA PHE A 167 1.74 -6.55 -29.75
C PHE A 167 2.50 -6.38 -31.07
#